data_AF-A0AA43CRN4-F1
#
_entry.id   AF-A0AA43CRN4-F1
#
_cell.length_a   1.000
_cell.length_b   1.000
_cell.length_c   1.000
_cell.angle_alpha   90.00
_cell.angle_beta   90.00
_cell.angle_gamma   90.00
#
_symmetry.space_group_name_H-M   'P 1'
#
loop_
_entity.id
_entity.type
_entity.pdbx_description
1 polymer ?
#
loop_
_entity_poly.entity_id
_entity_poly.type
_entity_poly.pdbx_seq_one_letter_code
_entity_poly.pdbx_strand_id
1 'polypeptide(L)'
;MQGGAVRAAVLMAVLVTVGGCLEQDGADVLGETMGPGVVGAPVAINEPDPAAKARLVKTYGQLPLHFEANHGQIDSQVRFLARGPGYGLFLTPTEAVLSVSGARADGEAGDKAFGRRSQIDTTRQALLRMKFLGAKPDPEMTGQEQLPGKSNYFVGNNPNTWQRNVPHFAKVRYHQVYPGIDLLFYGNHGHLEYDFIVQPGADPGTITLSFHGADAFEIDREGNLVLQLAGRRITQRAPVVYQEHGEKRRQIHGLYVAHGEHGVGFEVASYDHTKPLIIDPLLVFQAT
;
A
#
# COMPACT_ATOMS: atom_id res chain seq x y z
N MET A 1 -9.59 -7.51 27.28
CA MET A 1 -8.16 -7.45 26.92
C MET A 1 -8.00 -6.28 25.97
N GLN A 2 -7.15 -5.31 26.32
CA GLN A 2 -7.09 -3.98 25.71
C GLN A 2 -6.51 -4.02 24.29
N GLY A 3 -7.19 -3.35 23.35
CA GLY A 3 -6.74 -3.16 21.98
C GLY A 3 -5.55 -2.21 21.91
N GLY A 4 -4.42 -2.73 21.42
CA GLY A 4 -3.23 -1.93 21.10
C GLY A 4 -3.48 -1.12 19.83
N ALA A 5 -3.56 0.20 19.97
CA ALA A 5 -3.60 1.11 18.83
C ALA A 5 -2.24 1.11 18.12
N VAL A 6 -2.20 0.68 16.85
CA VAL A 6 -1.02 0.86 15.98
C VAL A 6 -0.72 2.36 15.92
N ARG A 7 0.39 2.80 16.51
CA ARG A 7 0.86 4.18 16.44
C ARG A 7 1.61 4.36 15.11
N ALA A 8 0.93 4.88 14.10
CA ALA A 8 1.58 5.26 12.85
C ALA A 8 2.32 6.59 13.02
N ALA A 9 3.63 6.53 13.14
CA ALA A 9 4.52 7.65 12.84
C ALA A 9 5.43 7.19 11.70
N VAL A 10 5.17 7.64 10.46
CA VAL A 10 6.00 7.26 9.31
C VAL A 10 6.31 8.49 8.48
N LEU A 11 7.50 9.04 8.70
CA LEU A 11 8.25 9.75 7.68
C LEU A 11 9.57 8.98 7.53
N MET A 12 9.67 8.13 6.50
CA MET A 12 10.90 7.42 6.16
C MET A 12 11.35 7.85 4.78
N ALA A 13 12.56 8.41 4.70
CA ALA A 13 13.24 8.59 3.43
C ALA A 13 13.70 7.22 2.93
N VAL A 14 13.29 6.83 1.72
CA VAL A 14 13.67 5.57 1.07
C VAL A 14 14.60 5.88 -0.09
N LEU A 15 15.75 5.21 -0.16
CA LEU A 15 16.62 5.23 -1.33
C LEU A 15 16.36 3.94 -2.13
N VAL A 16 15.71 4.05 -3.29
CA VAL A 16 15.56 2.91 -4.24
C VAL A 16 16.73 2.94 -5.20
N THR A 17 17.37 1.78 -5.36
CA THR A 17 18.43 1.56 -6.34
C THR A 17 17.90 0.64 -7.45
N VAL A 18 17.89 1.12 -8.70
CA VAL A 18 17.61 0.30 -9.88
C VAL A 18 18.96 -0.19 -10.44
N GLY A 19 19.21 -1.49 -10.36
CA GLY A 19 20.43 -2.09 -10.93
C GLY A 19 20.26 -2.32 -12.42
N GLY A 20 20.98 -1.55 -13.25
CA GLY A 20 21.23 -1.88 -14.65
C GLY A 20 22.56 -2.62 -14.78
N CYS A 21 22.55 -3.86 -15.27
CA CYS A 21 23.76 -4.58 -15.65
C CYS A 21 24.36 -3.95 -16.91
N LEU A 22 25.64 -3.59 -16.85
CA LEU A 22 26.50 -3.48 -18.03
C LEU A 22 27.68 -4.42 -17.80
N GLU A 23 27.65 -5.56 -18.47
CA GLU A 23 28.83 -6.38 -18.75
C GLU A 23 29.76 -5.58 -19.70
N GLN A 24 31.02 -5.46 -19.34
CA GLN A 24 32.09 -5.12 -20.28
C GLN A 24 33.17 -6.20 -20.20
N ASP A 25 33.26 -6.97 -21.28
CA ASP A 25 34.43 -7.75 -21.68
C ASP A 25 35.65 -6.83 -21.87
N GLY A 26 36.84 -7.28 -21.48
CA GLY A 26 38.07 -6.58 -21.85
C GLY A 26 39.35 -6.99 -21.11
N ALA A 27 40.01 -8.02 -21.65
CA ALA A 27 41.44 -8.20 -21.87
C ALA A 27 42.51 -7.70 -20.86
N ASP A 28 43.41 -8.65 -20.59
CA ASP A 28 44.73 -8.62 -19.96
C ASP A 28 45.72 -7.61 -20.59
N VAL A 29 46.34 -6.74 -19.78
CA VAL A 29 47.61 -6.05 -20.08
C VAL A 29 48.43 -5.89 -18.80
N LEU A 30 49.70 -6.31 -18.89
CA LEU A 30 50.71 -6.42 -17.84
C LEU A 30 51.26 -5.06 -17.36
N GLY A 31 51.48 -4.96 -16.04
CA GLY A 31 52.63 -4.32 -15.37
C GLY A 31 52.81 -2.79 -15.48
N GLU A 32 52.69 -2.08 -14.34
CA GLU A 32 53.79 -1.27 -13.78
C GLU A 32 53.43 -0.65 -12.40
N THR A 33 54.40 -0.79 -11.50
CA THR A 33 54.72 -0.12 -10.23
C THR A 33 53.78 0.90 -9.54
N MET A 34 53.59 0.68 -8.23
CA MET A 34 52.94 1.59 -7.27
C MET A 34 53.80 2.83 -6.97
N GLY A 35 53.22 4.03 -7.13
CA GLY A 35 53.70 5.31 -6.56
C GLY A 35 52.68 5.89 -5.56
N PRO A 36 53.10 6.76 -4.62
CA PRO A 36 52.35 6.99 -3.38
C PRO A 36 51.23 8.05 -3.50
N GLY A 37 50.10 7.75 -2.86
CA GLY A 37 49.25 8.68 -2.10
C GLY A 37 48.72 9.93 -2.80
N VAL A 38 47.53 9.83 -3.42
CA VAL A 38 46.60 10.95 -3.51
C VAL A 38 45.40 10.63 -2.63
N VAL A 39 45.34 11.26 -1.46
CA VAL A 39 44.14 11.26 -0.61
C VAL A 39 43.08 12.07 -1.36
N GLY A 40 42.11 11.40 -1.97
CA GLY A 40 40.97 12.07 -2.61
C GLY A 40 40.21 12.89 -1.57
N ALA A 41 40.06 14.18 -1.82
CA ALA A 41 39.23 15.06 -1.00
C ALA A 41 37.79 14.52 -0.89
N PRO A 42 37.08 14.75 0.23
CA PRO A 42 35.70 14.30 0.37
C PRO A 42 34.84 14.96 -0.71
N VAL A 43 34.19 14.14 -1.53
CA VAL A 43 33.16 14.60 -2.48
C VAL A 43 32.02 15.21 -1.66
N ALA A 44 31.89 16.53 -1.73
CA ALA A 44 30.75 17.22 -1.17
C ALA A 44 29.49 16.76 -1.92
N ILE A 45 28.58 16.07 -1.21
CA ILE A 45 27.23 15.84 -1.70
C ILE A 45 26.50 17.19 -1.72
N ASN A 46 26.59 17.92 -2.83
CA ASN A 46 25.78 19.10 -3.05
C ASN A 46 24.30 18.72 -2.95
N GLU A 47 23.50 19.56 -2.29
CA GLU A 47 22.05 19.38 -2.30
C GLU A 47 21.55 19.30 -3.73
N PRO A 48 20.70 18.30 -4.08
CA PRO A 48 20.22 18.20 -5.44
C PRO A 48 19.39 19.45 -5.80
N ASP A 49 19.65 19.97 -7.00
CA ASP A 49 18.92 21.08 -7.62
C ASP A 49 17.40 20.90 -7.37
N PRO A 50 16.67 21.92 -6.88
CA PRO A 50 15.22 21.85 -6.69
C PRO A 50 14.46 21.32 -7.91
N ALA A 51 14.91 21.61 -9.14
CA ALA A 51 14.31 21.06 -10.35
C ALA A 51 14.69 19.59 -10.58
N ALA A 52 15.85 19.13 -10.13
CA ALA A 52 16.21 17.71 -10.07
C ALA A 52 15.41 16.97 -8.98
N LYS A 53 15.23 17.54 -7.79
CA LYS A 53 14.34 17.04 -6.72
C LYS A 53 12.90 16.93 -7.24
N ALA A 54 12.39 17.96 -7.91
CA ALA A 54 11.03 17.95 -8.47
C ALA A 54 10.84 16.90 -9.59
N ARG A 55 11.83 16.76 -10.48
CA ARG A 55 11.83 15.71 -11.52
C ARG A 55 11.90 14.31 -10.91
N LEU A 56 12.75 14.10 -9.90
CA LEU A 56 12.84 12.83 -9.18
C LEU A 56 11.53 12.50 -8.46
N VAL A 57 10.90 13.46 -7.77
CA VAL A 57 9.58 13.29 -7.14
C VAL A 57 8.51 12.94 -8.16
N LYS A 58 8.52 13.61 -9.32
CA LYS A 58 7.56 13.35 -10.41
C LYS A 58 7.75 11.94 -11.00
N THR A 59 8.99 11.52 -11.27
CA THR A 59 9.29 10.18 -11.80
C THR A 59 9.04 9.08 -10.77
N TYR A 60 9.31 9.32 -9.49
CA TYR A 60 8.96 8.40 -8.41
C TYR A 60 7.44 8.23 -8.25
N GLY A 61 6.67 9.31 -8.47
CA GLY A 61 5.20 9.26 -8.47
C GLY A 61 4.59 8.55 -9.68
N GLN A 62 5.41 8.13 -10.65
CA GLN A 62 5.01 7.39 -11.85
C GLN A 62 5.40 5.91 -11.82
N LEU A 63 6.10 5.46 -10.77
CA LEU A 63 6.44 4.04 -10.63
C LEU A 63 5.16 3.23 -10.40
N PRO A 64 5.01 2.03 -11.01
CA PRO A 64 3.96 1.10 -10.65
C PRO A 64 3.96 0.86 -9.14
N LEU A 65 2.77 0.75 -8.54
CA LEU A 65 2.62 0.42 -7.13
C LEU A 65 3.30 -0.94 -6.87
N HIS A 66 4.22 -0.99 -5.91
CA HIS A 66 4.87 -2.21 -5.46
C HIS A 66 4.70 -2.40 -3.96
N PHE A 67 4.78 -3.65 -3.52
CA PHE A 67 4.73 -4.04 -2.12
C PHE A 67 6.12 -4.42 -1.63
N GLU A 68 6.41 -4.08 -0.38
CA GLU A 68 7.67 -4.41 0.29
C GLU A 68 7.38 -5.25 1.52
N ALA A 69 8.13 -6.34 1.70
CA ALA A 69 8.05 -7.14 2.92
C ALA A 69 8.62 -6.36 4.13
N ASN A 70 7.95 -6.45 5.27
CA ASN A 70 8.46 -5.84 6.49
C ASN A 70 9.61 -6.67 7.06
N HIS A 71 10.84 -6.16 6.99
CA HIS A 71 12.04 -6.73 7.62
C HIS A 71 12.45 -5.92 8.87
N GLY A 72 11.51 -5.15 9.45
CA GLY A 72 11.76 -4.28 10.60
C GLY A 72 11.93 -2.81 10.24
N GLN A 73 11.49 -2.38 9.05
CA GLN A 73 11.47 -0.96 8.68
C GLN A 73 10.33 -0.20 9.36
N ILE A 74 9.30 -0.93 9.82
CA ILE A 74 8.10 -0.41 10.45
C ILE A 74 7.61 -1.39 11.54
N ASP A 75 6.60 -0.98 12.30
CA ASP A 75 5.89 -1.76 13.32
C ASP A 75 5.72 -3.24 12.91
N SER A 76 6.02 -4.14 13.84
CA SER A 76 6.08 -5.59 13.60
C SER A 76 4.72 -6.24 13.31
N GLN A 77 3.60 -5.54 13.52
CA GLN A 77 2.27 -6.01 13.12
C GLN A 77 2.06 -5.92 11.61
N VAL A 78 2.80 -5.04 10.92
CA VAL A 78 2.77 -4.94 9.46
C VAL A 78 3.59 -6.06 8.86
N ARG A 79 3.03 -6.76 7.86
CA ARG A 79 3.71 -7.81 7.10
C ARG A 79 4.20 -7.30 5.75
N PHE A 80 3.40 -6.47 5.09
CA PHE A 80 3.75 -5.80 3.84
C PHE A 80 3.32 -4.33 3.87
N LEU A 81 4.03 -3.49 3.13
CA LEU A 81 3.65 -2.09 2.93
C LEU A 81 3.76 -1.70 1.46
N ALA A 82 2.96 -0.73 1.04
CA ALA A 82 3.05 -0.10 -0.28
C ALA A 82 2.90 1.41 -0.15
N ARG A 83 3.42 2.14 -1.13
CA ARG A 83 3.31 3.61 -1.20
C ARG A 83 2.78 3.99 -2.57
N GLY A 84 1.64 4.67 -2.58
CA GLY A 84 1.04 5.21 -3.81
C GLY A 84 1.02 6.73 -3.79
N PRO A 85 0.58 7.37 -4.89
CA PRO A 85 0.42 8.81 -4.95
C PRO A 85 -0.55 9.31 -3.87
N GLY A 86 -0.02 9.97 -2.83
CA GLY A 86 -0.81 10.59 -1.76
C GLY A 86 -1.37 9.65 -0.70
N TYR A 87 -0.91 8.38 -0.65
CA TYR A 87 -1.26 7.45 0.42
C TYR A 87 -0.16 6.41 0.71
N GLY A 88 -0.14 5.91 1.93
CA GLY A 88 0.58 4.70 2.32
C GLY A 88 -0.40 3.58 2.66
N LEU A 89 -0.07 2.34 2.32
CA LEU A 89 -0.82 1.14 2.66
C LEU A 89 0.02 0.25 3.56
N PHE A 90 -0.58 -0.24 4.64
CA PHE A 90 0.03 -1.18 5.57
C PHE A 90 -0.87 -2.40 5.71
N LEU A 91 -0.32 -3.56 5.38
CA LEU A 91 -1.01 -4.84 5.36
C LEU A 91 -0.62 -5.64 6.59
N THR A 92 -1.60 -5.96 7.42
CA THR A 92 -1.48 -6.76 8.65
C THR A 92 -2.34 -8.02 8.51
N PRO A 93 -2.20 -9.04 9.39
CA PRO A 93 -2.98 -10.26 9.31
C PRO A 93 -4.50 -10.08 9.19
N THR A 94 -5.07 -9.04 9.80
CA THR A 94 -6.53 -8.84 9.91
C THR A 94 -7.00 -7.45 9.48
N GLU A 95 -6.10 -6.57 9.06
CA GLU A 95 -6.42 -5.21 8.62
C GLU A 95 -5.55 -4.76 7.45
N ALA A 96 -6.15 -4.03 6.52
CA ALA A 96 -5.46 -3.11 5.63
C ALA A 96 -5.63 -1.68 6.14
N VAL A 97 -4.53 -0.99 6.41
CA VAL A 97 -4.54 0.39 6.92
C VAL A 97 -4.06 1.33 5.83
N LEU A 98 -4.93 2.24 5.41
CA LEU A 98 -4.63 3.32 4.50
C LEU A 98 -4.32 4.58 5.29
N SER A 99 -3.14 5.16 5.08
CA SER A 99 -2.76 6.47 5.60
C SER A 99 -2.78 7.47 4.47
N VAL A 100 -3.64 8.48 4.55
CA VAL A 100 -3.68 9.60 3.60
C VAL A 100 -3.17 10.87 4.26
N SER A 101 -2.47 11.70 3.50
CA SER A 101 -2.24 13.09 3.89
C SER A 101 -3.58 13.83 3.89
N GLY A 102 -4.03 14.31 5.05
CA GLY A 102 -5.20 15.17 5.16
C GLY A 102 -4.91 16.57 4.65
N ALA A 103 -5.97 17.31 4.31
CA ALA A 103 -5.86 18.75 4.08
C ALA A 103 -5.32 19.44 5.34
N ARG A 104 -4.58 20.54 5.17
CA ARG A 104 -4.25 21.42 6.29
C ARG A 104 -5.57 21.78 6.97
N ALA A 105 -5.67 21.55 8.29
CA ALA A 105 -6.68 22.24 9.05
C ALA A 105 -6.33 23.72 8.94
N ASP A 106 -7.16 24.48 8.23
CA ASP A 106 -7.09 25.94 8.30
C ASP A 106 -7.26 26.30 9.77
N GLY A 107 -6.13 26.64 10.41
CA GLY A 107 -6.15 27.15 11.76
C GLY A 107 -7.00 28.40 11.74
N GLU A 108 -8.09 28.40 12.50
CA GLU A 108 -8.83 29.60 12.82
C GLU A 108 -7.83 30.70 13.15
N ALA A 109 -7.97 31.84 12.48
CA ALA A 109 -7.11 33.00 12.62
C ALA A 109 -7.21 33.57 14.05
N GLY A 110 -6.46 32.98 14.97
CA GLY A 110 -6.24 33.47 16.33
C GLY A 110 -4.89 34.19 16.40
N ASP A 111 -4.95 35.52 16.44
CA ASP A 111 -3.93 36.51 16.79
C ASP A 111 -2.46 36.27 16.39
N LYS A 112 -2.02 37.09 15.44
CA LYS A 112 -0.60 37.34 15.17
C LYS A 112 0.01 38.18 16.29
N ALA A 113 0.63 37.53 17.27
CA ALA A 113 1.68 38.16 18.06
C ALA A 113 2.69 37.14 18.62
N PHE A 114 3.96 37.40 18.29
CA PHE A 114 5.19 36.84 18.87
C PHE A 114 5.65 35.42 18.47
N GLY A 115 6.78 35.42 17.75
CA GLY A 115 7.86 34.45 17.94
C GLY A 115 7.99 33.37 16.87
N ARG A 116 9.12 33.41 16.14
CA ARG A 116 9.62 32.34 15.27
C ARG A 116 9.45 30.97 15.95
N ARG A 117 8.42 30.22 15.55
CA ARG A 117 8.34 28.77 15.74
C ARG A 117 8.38 28.14 14.37
N SER A 118 9.32 27.20 14.22
CA SER A 118 9.40 26.27 13.09
C SER A 118 8.00 25.85 12.69
N GLN A 119 7.59 26.25 11.50
CA GLN A 119 6.34 25.85 10.89
C GLN A 119 6.48 24.36 10.57
N ILE A 120 6.35 23.51 11.59
CA ILE A 120 6.20 22.06 11.40
C ILE A 120 4.92 21.95 10.57
N ASP A 121 5.10 21.64 9.29
CA ASP A 121 4.04 21.26 8.38
C ASP A 121 3.40 19.98 8.93
N THR A 122 2.51 20.14 9.91
CA THR A 122 1.74 19.06 10.49
C THR A 122 0.57 18.81 9.54
N THR A 123 0.91 18.29 8.36
CA THR A 123 -0.05 17.57 7.54
C THR A 123 -0.63 16.48 8.43
N ARG A 124 -1.89 16.63 8.85
CA ARG A 124 -2.56 15.65 9.71
C ARG A 124 -2.76 14.40 8.87
N GLN A 125 -2.08 13.30 9.23
CA GLN A 125 -2.35 12.01 8.60
C GLN A 125 -3.72 11.51 9.07
N ALA A 126 -4.58 11.16 8.12
CA ALA A 126 -5.85 10.50 8.38
C ALA A 126 -5.71 9.02 8.06
N LEU A 127 -6.23 8.17 8.95
CA LEU A 127 -6.10 6.72 8.87
C LEU A 127 -7.47 6.11 8.60
N LEU A 128 -7.57 5.33 7.55
CA LEU A 128 -8.70 4.43 7.29
C LEU A 128 -8.24 3.00 7.52
N ARG A 129 -8.94 2.28 8.40
CA ARG A 129 -8.69 0.86 8.67
C ARG A 129 -9.80 0.03 8.06
N MET A 130 -9.46 -0.79 7.09
CA MET A 130 -10.32 -1.86 6.58
C MET A 130 -9.99 -3.14 7.34
N LYS A 131 -10.90 -3.59 8.20
CA LYS A 131 -10.76 -4.82 9.00
C LYS A 131 -11.47 -5.98 8.32
N PHE A 132 -10.86 -7.17 8.39
CA PHE A 132 -11.42 -8.43 7.88
C PHE A 132 -12.14 -9.15 9.04
N LEU A 133 -13.42 -8.86 9.25
CA LEU A 133 -14.16 -9.39 10.40
C LEU A 133 -14.46 -10.88 10.21
N GLY A 134 -14.10 -11.70 11.20
CA GLY A 134 -14.24 -13.16 11.12
C GLY A 134 -13.15 -13.85 10.31
N ALA A 135 -12.15 -13.11 9.82
CA ALA A 135 -11.00 -13.68 9.14
C ALA A 135 -10.13 -14.54 10.07
N LYS A 136 -9.35 -15.43 9.46
CA LYS A 136 -8.28 -16.17 10.14
C LYS A 136 -7.35 -15.15 10.85
N PRO A 137 -7.07 -15.29 12.16
CA PRO A 137 -6.31 -14.28 12.91
C PRO A 137 -4.86 -14.06 12.43
N ASP A 138 -4.26 -15.09 11.85
CA ASP A 138 -2.91 -15.08 11.29
C ASP A 138 -2.90 -15.92 10.00
N PRO A 139 -3.41 -15.39 8.88
CA PRO A 139 -3.36 -16.08 7.60
C PRO A 139 -1.92 -16.08 7.07
N GLU A 140 -1.59 -17.08 6.26
CA GLU A 140 -0.31 -17.04 5.55
C GLU A 140 -0.37 -15.91 4.53
N MET A 141 0.66 -15.06 4.52
CA MET A 141 0.75 -13.91 3.63
C MET A 141 2.02 -14.03 2.78
N THR A 142 1.88 -14.01 1.45
CA THR A 142 3.03 -14.13 0.54
C THR A 142 3.08 -12.97 -0.45
N GLY A 143 4.29 -12.46 -0.69
CA GLY A 143 4.57 -11.60 -1.83
C GLY A 143 4.66 -12.45 -3.09
N GLN A 144 3.98 -12.05 -4.16
CA GLN A 144 3.99 -12.75 -5.45
C GLN A 144 4.57 -11.86 -6.54
N GLU A 145 5.10 -12.49 -7.59
CA GLU A 145 5.69 -11.80 -8.73
C GLU A 145 6.76 -10.79 -8.27
N GLN A 146 7.85 -11.33 -7.72
CA GLN A 146 8.96 -10.52 -7.24
C GLN A 146 9.50 -9.63 -8.36
N LEU A 147 9.58 -8.34 -8.08
CA LEU A 147 10.08 -7.33 -8.99
C LEU A 147 11.61 -7.19 -8.85
N PRO A 148 12.32 -6.73 -9.90
CA PRO A 148 13.76 -6.53 -9.85
C PRO A 148 14.19 -5.42 -8.87
N GLY A 149 13.27 -4.51 -8.54
CA GLY A 149 13.49 -3.41 -7.60
C GLY A 149 13.73 -3.89 -6.17
N LYS A 150 14.58 -3.15 -5.45
CA LYS A 150 14.82 -3.33 -4.01
C LYS A 150 14.92 -1.99 -3.31
N SER A 151 14.51 -1.97 -2.04
CA SER A 151 14.60 -0.80 -1.17
C SER A 151 15.70 -0.98 -0.11
N ASN A 152 16.37 0.14 0.22
CA ASN A 152 17.31 0.21 1.33
C ASN A 152 16.86 1.29 2.31
N TYR A 153 16.95 0.98 3.61
CA TYR A 153 16.53 1.82 4.72
C TYR A 153 17.69 2.05 5.66
N PHE A 154 18.25 3.26 5.59
CA PHE A 154 19.41 3.69 6.38
C PHE A 154 18.96 4.65 7.49
N VAL A 155 18.18 4.12 8.44
CA VAL A 155 17.55 4.91 9.50
C VAL A 155 18.44 4.90 10.74
N GLY A 156 18.72 6.10 11.27
CA GLY A 156 19.62 6.28 12.41
C GLY A 156 21.10 6.11 12.03
N ASN A 157 21.97 6.25 13.02
CA ASN A 157 23.42 6.25 12.86
C ASN A 157 24.07 4.87 13.10
N ASN A 158 23.29 3.82 13.35
CA ASN A 158 23.80 2.46 13.56
C ASN A 158 23.63 1.61 12.28
N PRO A 159 24.71 1.27 11.56
CA PRO A 159 24.62 0.46 10.35
C PRO A 159 24.06 -0.94 10.57
N ASN A 160 24.14 -1.46 11.80
CA ASN A 160 23.59 -2.79 12.13
C ASN A 160 22.06 -2.80 12.22
N THR A 161 21.41 -1.64 12.28
CA THR A 161 19.94 -1.52 12.24
C THR A 161 19.42 -1.16 10.86
N TRP A 162 20.31 -0.98 9.88
CA TRP A 162 19.92 -0.67 8.51
C TRP A 162 19.35 -1.90 7.80
N GLN A 163 18.22 -1.71 7.11
CA GLN A 163 17.62 -2.75 6.29
C GLN A 163 18.09 -2.58 4.85
N ARG A 164 18.66 -3.63 4.27
CA ARG A 164 19.18 -3.61 2.90
C ARG A 164 18.50 -4.67 2.06
N ASN A 165 18.43 -4.43 0.75
CA ASN A 165 17.92 -5.40 -0.23
C ASN A 165 16.49 -5.88 0.06
N VAL A 166 15.62 -5.00 0.57
CA VAL A 166 14.22 -5.33 0.84
C VAL A 166 13.53 -5.61 -0.51
N PRO A 167 13.02 -6.83 -0.74
CA PRO A 167 12.46 -7.22 -2.03
C PRO A 167 11.14 -6.50 -2.30
N HIS A 168 10.89 -6.22 -3.58
CA HIS A 168 9.62 -5.68 -4.08
C HIS A 168 8.78 -6.79 -4.69
N PHE A 169 7.46 -6.70 -4.56
CA PHE A 169 6.50 -7.63 -5.13
C PHE A 169 5.41 -6.86 -5.86
N ALA A 170 4.90 -7.42 -6.96
CA ALA A 170 3.75 -6.85 -7.66
C ALA A 170 2.42 -7.11 -6.92
N LYS A 171 2.34 -8.20 -6.14
CA LYS A 171 1.12 -8.60 -5.44
C LYS A 171 1.40 -9.13 -4.04
N VAL A 172 0.40 -9.06 -3.16
CA VAL A 172 0.40 -9.71 -1.85
C VAL A 172 -0.84 -10.57 -1.72
N ARG A 173 -0.67 -11.86 -1.47
CA ARG A 173 -1.76 -12.82 -1.28
C ARG A 173 -1.88 -13.21 0.19
N TYR A 174 -3.10 -13.12 0.70
CA TYR A 174 -3.53 -13.72 1.95
C TYR A 174 -4.18 -15.06 1.60
N HIS A 175 -3.60 -16.16 2.07
CA HIS A 175 -4.14 -17.49 1.84
C HIS A 175 -5.18 -17.83 2.90
N GLN A 176 -6.34 -18.28 2.45
CA GLN A 176 -7.44 -18.71 3.32
C GLN A 176 -7.76 -17.66 4.39
N VAL A 177 -7.87 -16.38 3.97
CA VAL A 177 -8.24 -15.28 4.87
C VAL A 177 -9.62 -15.54 5.48
N TYR A 178 -10.50 -16.17 4.70
CA TYR A 178 -11.69 -16.90 5.19
C TYR A 178 -11.59 -18.36 4.69
N PRO A 179 -12.37 -19.30 5.27
CA PRO A 179 -12.38 -20.69 4.81
C PRO A 179 -12.69 -20.80 3.31
N GLY A 180 -11.73 -21.29 2.52
CA GLY A 180 -11.86 -21.42 1.08
C GLY A 180 -11.74 -20.11 0.29
N ILE A 181 -11.31 -19.01 0.89
CA ILE A 181 -11.25 -17.70 0.24
C ILE A 181 -9.87 -17.06 0.45
N ASP A 182 -9.21 -16.72 -0.65
CA ASP A 182 -7.98 -15.94 -0.62
C ASP A 182 -8.29 -14.46 -0.88
N LEU A 183 -7.42 -13.57 -0.40
CA LEU A 183 -7.47 -12.13 -0.69
C LEU A 183 -6.17 -11.70 -1.36
N LEU A 184 -6.26 -11.06 -2.52
CA LEU A 184 -5.11 -10.67 -3.33
C LEU A 184 -5.08 -9.16 -3.46
N PHE A 185 -4.04 -8.50 -2.95
CA PHE A 185 -3.78 -7.07 -3.22
C PHE A 185 -2.79 -6.93 -4.36
N TYR A 186 -3.03 -5.95 -5.25
CA TYR A 186 -2.12 -5.64 -6.35
C TYR A 186 -2.24 -4.17 -6.77
N GLY A 187 -1.30 -3.72 -7.61
CA GLY A 187 -1.32 -2.40 -8.22
C GLY A 187 -1.91 -2.43 -9.63
N ASN A 188 -2.82 -1.52 -9.95
CA ASN A 188 -3.32 -1.28 -11.31
C ASN A 188 -3.13 0.20 -11.67
N HIS A 189 -2.29 0.49 -12.67
CA HIS A 189 -1.95 1.87 -13.07
C HIS A 189 -1.49 2.77 -11.89
N GLY A 190 -0.86 2.21 -10.87
CA GLY A 190 -0.43 2.93 -9.65
C GLY A 190 -1.51 3.08 -8.56
N HIS A 191 -2.72 2.58 -8.82
CA HIS A 191 -3.81 2.51 -7.84
C HIS A 191 -3.83 1.14 -7.15
N LEU A 192 -4.22 1.14 -5.88
CA LEU A 192 -4.43 -0.09 -5.12
C LEU A 192 -5.73 -0.75 -5.54
N GLU A 193 -5.69 -2.04 -5.84
CA GLU A 193 -6.86 -2.89 -6.04
C GLU A 193 -6.73 -4.17 -5.20
N TYR A 194 -7.85 -4.86 -5.00
CA TYR A 194 -7.85 -6.17 -4.37
C TYR A 194 -9.01 -7.05 -4.81
N ASP A 195 -8.76 -8.36 -4.83
CA ASP A 195 -9.74 -9.38 -5.19
C ASP A 195 -9.97 -10.36 -4.04
N PHE A 196 -11.22 -10.77 -3.83
CA PHE A 196 -11.52 -12.02 -3.14
C PHE A 196 -11.63 -13.15 -4.14
N ILE A 197 -10.80 -14.18 -3.96
CA ILE A 197 -10.78 -15.39 -4.78
C ILE A 197 -11.48 -16.49 -3.98
N VAL A 198 -12.75 -16.71 -4.27
CA VAL A 198 -13.60 -17.70 -3.60
C VAL A 198 -13.42 -19.03 -4.33
N GLN A 199 -12.82 -20.01 -3.67
CA GLN A 199 -12.58 -21.34 -4.24
C GLN A 199 -13.91 -22.11 -4.42
N PRO A 200 -13.95 -23.13 -5.30
CA PRO A 200 -15.14 -23.98 -5.46
C PRO A 200 -15.70 -24.48 -4.12
N GLY A 201 -17.00 -24.33 -3.94
CA GLY A 201 -17.72 -24.72 -2.71
C GLY A 201 -17.54 -23.78 -1.50
N ALA A 202 -16.70 -22.75 -1.57
CA ALA A 202 -16.58 -21.76 -0.50
C ALA A 202 -17.75 -20.76 -0.52
N ASP A 203 -18.10 -20.24 0.66
CA ASP A 203 -19.23 -19.33 0.86
C ASP A 203 -18.80 -17.85 0.89
N PRO A 204 -19.09 -17.05 -0.16
CA PRO A 204 -18.75 -15.63 -0.18
C PRO A 204 -19.48 -14.81 0.89
N GLY A 205 -20.60 -15.32 1.43
CA GLY A 205 -21.36 -14.65 2.51
C GLY A 205 -20.58 -14.54 3.83
N THR A 206 -19.47 -15.27 3.96
CA THR A 206 -18.57 -15.18 5.13
C THR A 206 -17.70 -13.92 5.11
N ILE A 207 -17.55 -13.26 3.95
CA ILE A 207 -16.71 -12.08 3.82
C ILE A 207 -17.41 -10.88 4.46
N THR A 208 -16.85 -10.37 5.55
CA THR A 208 -17.30 -9.13 6.18
C THR A 208 -16.14 -8.16 6.36
N LEU A 209 -16.25 -6.98 5.76
CA LEU A 209 -15.31 -5.88 5.91
C LEU A 209 -15.86 -4.86 6.89
N SER A 210 -15.02 -4.24 7.71
CA SER A 210 -15.41 -3.08 8.50
C SER A 210 -14.42 -1.92 8.38
N PHE A 211 -14.95 -0.71 8.19
CA PHE A 211 -14.17 0.48 7.90
C PHE A 211 -14.20 1.45 9.08
N HIS A 212 -13.04 1.72 9.67
CA HIS A 212 -12.91 2.65 10.78
C HIS A 212 -12.02 3.84 10.43
N GLY A 213 -12.32 4.99 11.03
CA GLY A 213 -11.58 6.24 10.83
C GLY A 213 -12.14 7.12 9.72
N ALA A 214 -13.14 6.64 8.98
CA ALA A 214 -13.92 7.47 8.07
C ALA A 214 -14.88 8.38 8.85
N ASP A 215 -15.03 9.62 8.39
CA ASP A 215 -16.00 10.61 8.87
C ASP A 215 -17.44 10.25 8.43
N ALA A 216 -17.57 9.54 7.30
CA ALA A 216 -18.84 9.02 6.79
C ALA A 216 -18.64 7.67 6.10
N PHE A 217 -19.69 6.85 6.14
CA PHE A 217 -19.77 5.50 5.56
C PHE A 217 -21.18 5.31 5.01
N GLU A 218 -21.32 5.07 3.70
CA GLU A 218 -22.62 4.82 3.08
C GLU A 218 -22.49 3.94 1.83
N ILE A 219 -23.55 3.18 1.53
CA ILE A 219 -23.73 2.59 0.19
C ILE A 219 -24.68 3.53 -0.56
N ASP A 220 -24.22 4.11 -1.67
CA ASP A 220 -25.01 5.04 -2.47
C ASP A 220 -26.07 4.32 -3.32
N ARG A 221 -26.89 5.10 -4.05
CA ARG A 221 -28.00 4.54 -4.86
C ARG A 221 -27.51 3.76 -6.06
N GLU A 222 -26.28 4.01 -6.49
CA GLU A 222 -25.59 3.31 -7.57
C GLU A 222 -24.91 2.02 -7.08
N GLY A 223 -24.98 1.73 -5.78
CA GLY A 223 -24.41 0.52 -5.17
C GLY A 223 -22.92 0.64 -4.87
N ASN A 224 -22.35 1.85 -4.86
CA ASN A 224 -20.96 2.07 -4.47
C ASN A 224 -20.86 2.23 -2.95
N LEU A 225 -19.78 1.70 -2.36
CA LEU A 225 -19.41 2.05 -0.99
C LEU A 225 -18.62 3.36 -1.00
N VAL A 226 -19.14 4.36 -0.30
CA VAL A 226 -18.60 5.70 -0.22
C VAL A 226 -18.12 5.98 1.20
N LEU A 227 -16.86 6.40 1.31
CA LEU A 227 -16.20 6.72 2.56
C LEU A 227 -15.71 8.18 2.49
N GLN A 228 -15.94 8.96 3.54
CA GLN A 228 -15.31 10.28 3.69
C GLN A 228 -14.17 10.19 4.69
N LEU A 229 -13.01 10.73 4.35
CA LEU A 229 -11.83 10.69 5.20
C LEU A 229 -11.06 12.01 5.06
N ALA A 230 -11.06 12.83 6.10
CA ALA A 230 -10.33 14.10 6.14
C ALA A 230 -10.63 15.00 4.93
N GLY A 231 -11.92 15.15 4.60
CA GLY A 231 -12.40 15.96 3.48
C GLY A 231 -12.21 15.34 2.09
N ARG A 232 -11.72 14.10 2.01
CA ARG A 232 -11.57 13.35 0.75
C ARG A 232 -12.65 12.30 0.63
N ARG A 233 -13.19 12.11 -0.59
CA ARG A 233 -14.10 11.01 -0.92
C ARG A 233 -13.32 9.82 -1.46
N ILE A 234 -13.47 8.68 -0.82
CA ILE A 234 -12.97 7.38 -1.28
C ILE A 234 -14.20 6.56 -1.69
N THR A 235 -14.24 6.13 -2.94
CA THR A 235 -15.37 5.36 -3.47
C THR A 235 -14.86 3.98 -3.88
N GLN A 236 -15.39 2.92 -3.28
CA GLN A 236 -15.32 1.59 -3.87
C GLN A 236 -16.57 1.40 -4.73
N ARG A 237 -16.39 1.21 -6.03
CA ARG A 237 -17.54 0.98 -6.91
C ARG A 237 -18.26 -0.31 -6.53
N ALA A 238 -19.51 -0.42 -6.98
CA ALA A 238 -20.24 -1.67 -6.93
C ALA A 238 -19.35 -2.84 -7.39
N PRO A 239 -19.33 -3.96 -6.64
CA PRO A 239 -18.36 -5.01 -6.87
C PRO A 239 -18.57 -5.65 -8.24
N VAL A 240 -17.48 -5.86 -8.97
CA VAL A 240 -17.50 -6.67 -10.18
C VAL A 240 -17.32 -8.12 -9.77
N VAL A 241 -18.37 -8.92 -9.96
CA VAL A 241 -18.34 -10.35 -9.63
C VAL A 241 -18.35 -11.17 -10.92
N TYR A 242 -17.46 -12.15 -11.03
CA TYR A 242 -17.39 -12.96 -12.24
C TYR A 242 -16.80 -14.36 -12.00
N GLN A 243 -17.06 -15.24 -12.97
CA GLN A 243 -16.39 -16.52 -13.12
C GLN A 243 -15.67 -16.58 -14.46
N GLU A 244 -14.50 -17.20 -14.47
CA GLU A 244 -13.80 -17.51 -15.71
C GLU A 244 -14.44 -18.71 -16.41
N HIS A 245 -14.59 -18.60 -17.73
CA HIS A 245 -15.10 -19.65 -18.60
C HIS A 245 -14.21 -19.71 -19.86
N GLY A 246 -13.09 -20.43 -19.73
CA GLY A 246 -12.00 -20.34 -20.71
C GLY A 246 -11.44 -18.91 -20.74
N GLU A 247 -11.32 -18.30 -21.91
CA GLU A 247 -10.84 -16.92 -22.07
C GLU A 247 -11.92 -15.85 -21.78
N LYS A 248 -13.17 -16.25 -21.52
CA LYS A 248 -14.28 -15.31 -21.31
C LYS A 248 -14.61 -15.17 -19.83
N ARG A 249 -14.89 -13.94 -19.40
CA ARG A 249 -15.48 -13.65 -18.09
C ARG A 249 -16.99 -13.68 -18.18
N ARG A 250 -17.64 -14.52 -17.37
CA ARG A 250 -19.09 -14.47 -17.15
C ARG A 250 -19.34 -13.61 -15.92
N GLN A 251 -19.88 -12.42 -16.13
CA GLN A 251 -20.30 -11.55 -15.04
C GLN A 251 -21.49 -12.15 -14.30
N ILE A 252 -21.45 -12.04 -12.97
CA ILE A 252 -22.50 -12.42 -12.05
C ILE A 252 -22.91 -11.14 -11.32
N HIS A 253 -24.20 -10.99 -11.09
CA HIS A 253 -24.68 -9.83 -10.35
C HIS A 253 -24.22 -9.93 -8.89
N GLY A 254 -23.64 -8.87 -8.36
CA GLY A 254 -23.24 -8.77 -6.96
C GLY A 254 -23.37 -7.35 -6.46
N LEU A 255 -23.60 -7.19 -5.16
CA LEU A 255 -23.80 -5.89 -4.52
C LEU A 255 -23.20 -5.88 -3.10
N TYR A 256 -22.88 -4.69 -2.61
CA TYR A 256 -22.58 -4.51 -1.19
C TYR A 256 -23.86 -4.58 -0.36
N VAL A 257 -23.79 -5.28 0.76
CA VAL A 257 -24.83 -5.26 1.80
C VAL A 257 -24.24 -4.65 3.06
N ALA A 258 -24.95 -3.73 3.71
CA ALA A 258 -24.52 -3.16 4.97
C ALA A 258 -24.63 -4.18 6.12
N HIS A 259 -23.60 -4.25 6.96
CA HIS A 259 -23.54 -5.05 8.18
C HIS A 259 -23.17 -4.16 9.37
N GLY A 260 -24.15 -3.85 10.22
CA GLY A 260 -23.94 -2.92 11.34
C GLY A 260 -23.63 -1.48 10.86
N GLU A 261 -22.99 -0.69 11.72
CA GLU A 261 -22.77 0.75 11.47
C GLU A 261 -21.65 1.04 10.47
N HIS A 262 -20.63 0.18 10.41
CA HIS A 262 -19.41 0.39 9.64
C HIS A 262 -18.97 -0.83 8.84
N GLY A 263 -19.85 -1.83 8.69
CA GLY A 263 -19.52 -3.08 8.02
C GLY A 263 -20.21 -3.20 6.66
N VAL A 264 -19.54 -3.87 5.73
CA VAL A 264 -20.15 -4.36 4.49
C VAL A 264 -19.81 -5.83 4.28
N GLY A 265 -20.69 -6.52 3.57
CA GLY A 265 -20.49 -7.84 3.01
C GLY A 265 -20.91 -7.83 1.55
N PHE A 266 -21.03 -9.02 0.97
CA PHE A 266 -21.39 -9.19 -0.43
C PHE A 266 -22.62 -10.08 -0.56
N GLU A 267 -23.62 -9.62 -1.32
CA GLU A 267 -24.67 -10.49 -1.84
C GLU A 267 -24.33 -10.81 -3.29
N VAL A 268 -24.34 -12.10 -3.63
CA VAL A 268 -23.97 -12.61 -4.95
C VAL A 268 -25.13 -13.44 -5.50
N ALA A 269 -25.56 -13.12 -6.72
CA ALA A 269 -26.59 -13.89 -7.42
C ALA A 269 -26.11 -15.31 -7.73
N SER A 270 -27.05 -16.21 -8.10
CA SER A 270 -26.73 -17.62 -8.41
C SER A 270 -25.56 -17.75 -9.40
N TYR A 271 -24.61 -18.63 -9.06
CA TYR A 271 -23.42 -18.92 -9.85
C TYR A 271 -23.08 -20.43 -9.83
N ASP A 272 -22.07 -20.83 -10.61
CA ASP A 272 -21.62 -22.22 -10.66
C ASP A 272 -20.63 -22.51 -9.52
N HIS A 273 -21.09 -23.14 -8.43
CA HIS A 273 -20.24 -23.42 -7.26
C HIS A 273 -19.09 -24.40 -7.52
N THR A 274 -18.99 -25.02 -8.69
CA THR A 274 -17.87 -25.89 -9.08
C THR A 274 -16.65 -25.13 -9.60
N LYS A 275 -16.78 -23.82 -9.79
CA LYS A 275 -15.73 -22.94 -10.32
C LYS A 275 -15.38 -21.84 -9.33
N PRO A 276 -14.14 -21.34 -9.34
CA PRO A 276 -13.78 -20.16 -8.56
C PRO A 276 -14.66 -18.97 -8.93
N LEU A 277 -15.02 -18.17 -7.93
CA LEU A 277 -15.74 -16.91 -8.07
C LEU A 277 -14.79 -15.78 -7.66
N ILE A 278 -14.66 -14.76 -8.49
CA ILE A 278 -13.87 -13.57 -8.20
C ILE A 278 -14.81 -12.43 -7.85
N ILE A 279 -14.54 -11.76 -6.72
CA ILE A 279 -15.20 -10.51 -6.32
C ILE A 279 -14.12 -9.43 -6.31
N ASP A 280 -14.25 -8.44 -7.20
CA ASP A 280 -13.32 -7.33 -7.43
C ASP A 280 -13.98 -5.98 -7.07
N PRO A 281 -13.73 -5.47 -5.85
CA PRO A 281 -14.03 -4.10 -5.46
C PRO A 281 -13.11 -3.06 -6.12
N LEU A 282 -13.59 -2.37 -7.16
CA LEU A 282 -12.81 -1.32 -7.80
C LEU A 282 -12.70 -0.06 -6.91
N LEU A 283 -11.50 0.24 -6.42
CA LEU A 283 -11.17 1.42 -5.62
C LEU A 283 -10.92 2.66 -6.51
N VAL A 284 -11.67 3.73 -6.25
CA VAL A 284 -11.50 5.03 -6.91
C VAL A 284 -11.22 6.11 -5.86
N PHE A 285 -10.06 6.74 -5.96
CA PHE A 285 -9.71 7.92 -5.18
C PHE A 285 -10.08 9.18 -5.95
N GLN A 286 -10.95 10.01 -5.39
CA GLN A 286 -11.20 11.35 -5.90
C GLN A 286 -10.53 12.36 -4.98
N ALA A 287 -9.66 13.19 -5.56
CA ALA A 287 -9.26 14.43 -4.91
C ALA A 287 -10.37 15.44 -5.18
N THR A 288 -10.91 16.02 -4.11
CA THR A 288 -11.83 17.16 -4.18
C THR A 288 -11.05 18.43 -4.47
#